data_AF-A0A2S7NXB7-F1
#
_entry.id   AF-A0A2S7NXB7-F1
#
_cell.length_a   1.000
_cell.length_b   1.000
_cell.length_c   1.000
_cell.angle_alpha   90.00
_cell.angle_beta   90.00
_cell.angle_gamma   90.00
#
_symmetry.space_group_name_H-M   'P 1'
#
loop_
_entity.id
_entity.type
_entity.pdbx_description
1 polymer ?
#
loop_
_entity_poly.entity_id
_entity_poly.type
_entity_poly.pdbx_seq_one_letter_code
_entity_poly.pdbx_strand_id
1 'polypeptide(L)'
;MATIKFYPSQIGSSLVTPLSFTASPIKLLFQDLWCALINLKYAPGVFLPLTPTHSGDLDELYPSLANFFNLALHAVLFFLQFFFLLSIPVWILLPVWTVAIGFTMFWMVNFSLCWILNGSELTYASDEQYAQKKAEHAHEQWLFLNGVCVGYDPCLDFFSGRC
;
A
#
# COMPACT_ATOMS: atom_id res chain seq x y z
N MET A 1 -30.76 0.93 -37.19
CA MET A 1 -29.63 1.62 -36.54
C MET A 1 -29.60 1.14 -35.09
N ALA A 2 -28.55 0.42 -34.67
CA ALA A 2 -28.46 -0.10 -33.31
C ALA A 2 -28.04 1.03 -32.35
N THR A 3 -28.81 1.25 -31.30
CA THR A 3 -28.51 2.25 -30.26
C THR A 3 -27.41 1.70 -29.35
N ILE A 4 -26.21 2.29 -29.43
CA ILE A 4 -25.10 1.96 -28.54
C ILE A 4 -25.42 2.54 -27.15
N LYS A 5 -25.55 1.67 -26.15
CA LYS A 5 -25.79 2.05 -24.75
C LYS A 5 -24.44 2.16 -24.05
N PHE A 6 -24.01 3.38 -23.76
CA PHE A 6 -22.79 3.62 -23.00
C PHE A 6 -23.04 3.38 -21.50
N TYR A 7 -22.13 2.67 -20.86
CA TYR A 7 -22.13 2.51 -19.40
C TYR A 7 -21.64 3.80 -18.72
N PRO A 8 -22.03 4.08 -17.47
CA PRO A 8 -21.57 5.27 -16.75
C PRO A 8 -20.05 5.42 -16.67
N SER A 9 -19.29 4.32 -16.67
CA SER A 9 -17.82 4.33 -16.75
C SER A 9 -17.26 4.74 -18.11
N GLN A 10 -18.06 4.65 -19.18
CA GLN A 10 -17.74 5.05 -20.54
C GLN A 10 -18.24 6.47 -20.87
N ILE A 11 -19.19 6.97 -20.08
CA ILE A 11 -19.67 8.35 -20.14
C ILE A 11 -18.71 9.16 -19.28
N GLY A 12 -17.66 9.71 -19.91
CA GLY A 12 -16.73 10.62 -19.24
C GLY A 12 -17.49 11.72 -18.52
N SER A 13 -17.41 11.74 -17.19
CA SER A 13 -18.01 12.79 -16.38
C SER A 13 -17.26 14.11 -16.62
N SER A 14 -17.98 15.23 -16.69
CA SER A 14 -17.40 16.58 -16.74
C SER A 14 -16.80 17.01 -15.38
N LEU A 15 -16.73 16.11 -14.41
CA LEU A 15 -16.11 16.35 -13.12
C LEU A 15 -14.59 16.32 -13.28
N VAL A 16 -14.00 17.51 -13.17
CA VAL A 16 -12.57 17.79 -12.93
C VAL A 16 -11.65 16.75 -13.55
N THR A 17 -11.12 17.02 -14.75
CA THR A 17 -10.07 16.20 -15.35
C THR A 17 -8.98 15.98 -14.29
N PRO A 18 -8.79 14.75 -13.79
CA PRO A 18 -7.73 14.49 -12.84
C PRO A 18 -6.41 14.87 -13.51
N LEU A 19 -5.47 15.39 -12.71
CA LEU A 19 -4.18 15.76 -13.24
C LEU A 19 -3.56 14.53 -13.92
N SER A 20 -3.21 14.66 -15.19
CA SER A 20 -2.60 13.57 -15.94
C SER A 20 -1.35 13.09 -15.19
N PHE A 21 -1.17 11.77 -15.07
CA PHE A 21 0.01 11.17 -14.45
C PHE A 21 1.31 11.53 -15.19
N THR A 22 1.21 12.08 -16.41
CA THR A 22 2.32 12.62 -17.21
C THR A 22 2.60 14.11 -16.97
N ALA A 23 1.91 14.75 -16.02
CA ALA A 23 2.15 16.16 -15.68
C ALA A 23 3.52 16.37 -15.02
N SER A 24 3.87 17.64 -14.77
CA SER A 24 5.14 17.95 -14.10
C SER A 24 5.20 17.33 -12.69
N PRO A 25 6.34 16.73 -12.29
CA PRO A 25 6.46 15.99 -11.03
C PRO A 25 6.11 16.82 -9.78
N ILE A 26 6.49 18.10 -9.79
CA ILE A 26 6.22 19.04 -8.69
C ILE A 26 4.72 19.31 -8.55
N LYS A 27 4.01 19.43 -9.68
CA LYS A 27 2.57 19.69 -9.67
C LYS A 27 1.80 18.48 -9.16
N LEU A 28 2.22 17.28 -9.53
CA LEU A 28 1.70 16.02 -8.97
C LEU A 28 1.91 15.97 -7.45
N LEU A 29 3.15 16.20 -6.99
CA LEU A 29 3.48 16.20 -5.56
C LEU A 29 2.60 17.15 -4.73
N PHE A 30 2.45 18.40 -5.19
CA PHE A 30 1.63 19.37 -4.47
C PHE A 30 0.14 19.02 -4.49
N GLN A 31 -0.35 18.47 -5.61
CA GLN A 31 -1.74 18.04 -5.69
C GLN A 31 -2.03 16.86 -4.76
N ASP A 32 -1.10 15.90 -4.66
CA ASP A 32 -1.20 14.78 -3.73
C ASP A 32 -1.13 15.24 -2.27
N LEU A 33 -0.20 16.13 -1.93
CA LEU A 33 -0.13 16.76 -0.61
C LEU A 33 -1.42 17.50 -0.26
N TRP A 34 -1.95 18.29 -1.20
CA TRP A 34 -3.19 19.04 -1.01
C TRP A 34 -4.38 18.10 -0.79
N CYS A 35 -4.49 17.06 -1.61
CA CYS A 35 -5.52 16.03 -1.47
C CYS A 35 -5.41 15.32 -0.12
N ALA A 36 -4.20 14.93 0.29
CA ALA A 36 -3.94 14.28 1.57
C ALA A 36 -4.34 15.19 2.75
N LEU A 37 -4.00 16.48 2.70
CA LEU A 37 -4.34 17.45 3.76
C LEU A 37 -5.86 17.66 3.89
N ILE A 38 -6.58 17.79 2.77
CA ILE A 38 -8.05 17.94 2.79
C ILE A 38 -8.72 16.69 3.36
N ASN A 39 -8.20 15.51 3.00
CA ASN A 39 -8.77 14.24 3.43
C ASN A 39 -8.22 13.74 4.76
N LEU A 40 -7.24 14.42 5.36
CA LEU A 40 -6.63 14.04 6.64
C LEU A 40 -7.69 13.95 7.76
N LYS A 41 -8.74 14.76 7.69
CA LYS A 41 -9.88 14.70 8.62
C LYS A 41 -10.62 13.35 8.60
N TYR A 42 -10.52 12.60 7.51
CA TYR A 42 -11.10 11.26 7.37
C TYR A 42 -10.11 10.15 7.74
N ALA A 43 -8.83 10.46 7.95
CA ALA A 43 -7.82 9.48 8.35
C ALA A 43 -8.17 8.71 9.65
N PRO A 44 -8.81 9.32 10.67
CA PRO A 44 -9.29 8.55 11.82
C PRO A 44 -10.31 7.46 11.47
N GLY A 45 -11.05 7.62 10.37
CA GLY A 45 -11.99 6.63 9.84
C GLY A 45 -11.32 5.40 9.20
N VAL A 46 -9.99 5.40 9.04
CA VAL A 46 -9.26 4.18 8.68
C VAL A 46 -9.19 3.23 9.88
N PHE A 47 -9.17 3.77 11.10
CA PHE A 47 -9.12 2.99 12.34
C PHE A 47 -10.51 2.73 12.95
N LEU A 48 -11.56 3.35 12.40
CA LEU A 48 -12.92 3.29 12.94
C LEU A 48 -13.95 3.08 11.81
N PRO A 49 -14.92 2.17 11.96
CA PRO A 49 -15.30 1.50 13.19
C PRO A 49 -14.59 0.15 13.38
N LEU A 50 -14.08 -0.09 14.59
CA LEU A 50 -13.49 -1.38 15.00
C LEU A 50 -14.53 -2.53 15.06
N THR A 51 -15.81 -2.19 14.93
CA THR A 51 -16.93 -3.13 14.98
C THR A 51 -18.08 -2.61 14.09
N PRO A 52 -18.79 -3.49 13.36
CA PRO A 52 -18.62 -4.93 13.30
C PRO A 52 -17.52 -5.35 12.31
N THR A 53 -16.69 -6.32 12.71
CA THR A 53 -15.78 -7.04 11.82
C THR A 53 -16.57 -8.09 11.04
N HIS A 54 -17.07 -7.72 9.86
CA HIS A 54 -17.95 -8.57 9.06
C HIS A 54 -17.25 -9.83 8.52
N SER A 55 -15.94 -9.78 8.31
CA SER A 55 -15.16 -10.90 7.76
C SER A 55 -14.30 -11.60 8.82
N GLY A 56 -14.42 -11.20 10.10
CA GLY A 56 -13.71 -11.82 11.22
C GLY A 56 -12.19 -11.71 11.05
N ASP A 57 -11.48 -12.82 11.17
CA ASP A 57 -10.01 -12.88 11.07
C ASP A 57 -9.43 -12.35 9.74
N LEU A 58 -10.26 -12.22 8.70
CA LEU A 58 -9.87 -11.68 7.39
C LEU A 58 -9.91 -10.15 7.33
N ASP A 59 -10.49 -9.48 8.33
CA ASP A 59 -10.54 -8.02 8.36
C ASP A 59 -9.15 -7.45 8.74
N GLU A 60 -8.68 -6.44 7.98
CA GLU A 60 -7.35 -5.83 8.15
C GLU A 60 -7.08 -5.29 9.55
N LEU A 61 -8.14 -4.89 10.26
CA LEU A 61 -8.08 -4.36 11.63
C LEU A 61 -8.69 -5.33 12.66
N TYR A 62 -8.82 -6.61 12.33
CA TYR A 62 -9.31 -7.61 13.27
C TYR A 62 -8.39 -7.66 14.51
N PRO A 63 -8.93 -7.69 15.74
CA PRO A 63 -8.16 -7.65 16.97
C PRO A 63 -7.45 -8.98 17.29
N SER A 64 -6.54 -9.43 16.40
CA SER A 64 -5.62 -10.54 16.66
C SER A 64 -4.30 -10.03 17.23
N LEU A 65 -3.62 -10.85 18.05
CA LEU A 65 -2.30 -10.50 18.61
C LEU A 65 -1.26 -10.19 17.52
N ALA A 66 -1.32 -10.92 16.41
CA ALA A 66 -0.44 -10.69 15.26
C ALA A 66 -0.71 -9.32 14.62
N ASN A 67 -1.98 -8.95 14.45
CA ASN A 67 -2.33 -7.65 13.89
C ASN A 67 -1.99 -6.48 14.82
N PHE A 68 -2.17 -6.65 16.13
CA PHE A 68 -1.71 -5.65 17.12
C PHE A 68 -0.19 -5.47 17.11
N PHE A 69 0.57 -6.56 16.98
CA PHE A 69 2.02 -6.49 16.83
C PHE A 69 2.42 -5.74 15.55
N ASN A 70 1.74 -6.04 14.44
CA ASN A 70 1.93 -5.34 13.17
C ASN A 70 1.65 -3.83 13.29
N LEU A 71 0.51 -3.47 13.89
CA LEU A 71 0.13 -2.08 14.13
C LEU A 71 1.12 -1.36 15.06
N ALA A 72 1.60 -2.03 16.10
CA ALA A 72 2.61 -1.50 17.02
C ALA A 72 3.94 -1.22 16.30
N LEU A 73 4.42 -2.13 15.46
CA LEU A 73 5.63 -1.91 14.65
C LEU A 73 5.48 -0.73 13.68
N HIS A 74 4.32 -0.62 13.01
CA HIS A 74 4.02 0.52 12.15
C HIS A 74 3.99 1.84 12.93
N ALA A 75 3.40 1.87 14.13
CA ALA A 75 3.42 3.05 14.99
C ALA A 75 4.85 3.44 15.40
N VAL A 76 5.68 2.46 15.76
CA VAL A 76 7.10 2.70 16.08
C VAL A 76 7.85 3.29 14.88
N LEU A 77 7.67 2.72 13.68
CA LEU A 77 8.27 3.23 12.44
C LEU A 77 7.81 4.66 12.13
N PHE A 78 6.52 4.95 12.33
CA PHE A 78 5.98 6.29 12.14
C PHE A 78 6.65 7.32 13.05
N PHE A 79 6.73 7.05 14.35
CA PHE A 79 7.39 7.96 15.29
C PHE A 79 8.89 8.11 15.00
N LEU A 80 9.57 7.00 14.67
CA LEU A 80 10.98 7.00 14.32
C LEU A 80 11.26 7.89 13.10
N GLN A 81 10.44 7.78 12.05
CA GLN A 81 10.54 8.62 10.85
C GLN A 81 10.20 10.09 11.13
N PHE A 82 9.20 10.33 11.98
CA PHE A 82 8.80 11.68 12.39
C PHE A 82 9.93 12.40 13.15
N PHE A 83 10.53 11.75 14.14
CA PHE A 83 11.67 12.32 14.89
C PHE A 83 12.90 12.51 14.02
N PHE A 84 13.15 11.59 13.08
CA PHE A 84 14.22 11.75 12.11
C PHE A 84 14.03 13.01 11.25
N LEU A 85 12.81 13.23 10.72
CA LEU A 85 12.48 14.45 9.96
C LEU A 85 12.69 15.72 10.79
N LEU A 86 12.26 15.72 12.06
CA LEU A 86 12.49 16.84 12.97
C LEU A 86 13.97 17.08 13.30
N SER A 87 14.81 16.03 13.21
CA SER A 87 16.24 16.14 13.48
C SER A 87 17.04 16.73 12.32
N ILE A 88 16.52 16.72 11.08
CA ILE A 88 17.20 17.20 9.87
C ILE A 88 17.79 18.62 10.02
N PRO A 89 17.08 19.63 10.56
CA PRO A 89 17.64 20.98 10.74
C PRO A 89 18.88 21.00 11.65
N VAL A 90 18.94 20.12 12.65
CA VAL A 90 20.08 20.00 13.57
C VAL A 90 21.29 19.39 12.86
N TRP A 91 21.07 18.48 11.93
CA TRP A 91 22.14 17.76 11.22
C TRP A 91 22.96 18.67 10.32
N ILE A 92 22.37 19.77 9.84
CA ILE A 92 23.07 20.79 9.03
C ILE A 92 24.19 21.46 9.84
N LEU A 93 24.07 21.51 11.17
CA LEU A 93 25.04 22.14 12.06
C LEU A 93 26.15 21.17 12.54
N LEU A 94 26.02 19.88 12.24
CA LEU A 94 26.93 18.84 12.71
C LEU A 94 27.99 18.49 11.66
N PRO A 95 29.17 18.00 12.07
CA PRO A 95 30.18 17.53 11.14
C PRO A 95 29.65 16.31 10.36
N VAL A 96 30.04 16.22 9.08
CA VAL A 96 29.55 15.22 8.12
C VAL A 96 29.69 13.78 8.63
N TRP A 97 30.76 13.47 9.35
CA TRP A 97 31.00 12.13 9.89
C TRP A 97 29.97 11.72 10.95
N THR A 98 29.57 12.65 11.84
CA THR A 98 28.54 12.40 12.86
C THR A 98 27.19 12.16 12.20
N VAL A 99 26.87 12.96 11.18
CA VAL A 99 25.66 12.81 10.37
C VAL A 99 25.64 11.46 9.66
N ALA A 100 26.74 11.07 9.01
CA ALA A 100 26.84 9.81 8.28
C ALA A 100 26.66 8.59 9.21
N ILE A 101 27.28 8.61 10.39
CA ILE A 101 27.14 7.52 11.38
C ILE A 101 25.70 7.46 11.89
N GLY A 102 25.13 8.60 12.28
CA GLY A 102 23.74 8.67 12.75
C GLY A 102 22.74 8.19 11.70
N PHE A 103 22.93 8.60 10.45
CA PHE A 103 22.12 8.15 9.32
C PHE A 103 22.20 6.64 9.11
N THR A 104 23.41 6.11 9.09
CA THR A 104 23.65 4.68 8.86
C THR A 104 23.01 3.85 9.97
N MET A 105 23.14 4.28 11.23
CA MET A 105 22.53 3.61 12.36
C MET A 105 20.99 3.65 12.28
N PHE A 106 20.41 4.80 11.94
CA PHE A 106 18.98 4.93 11.72
C PHE A 106 18.48 4.03 10.59
N TRP A 107 19.19 4.00 9.47
CA TRP A 107 18.87 3.16 8.32
C TRP A 107 18.89 1.68 8.67
N MET A 108 19.90 1.22 9.42
CA MET A 108 20.01 -0.16 9.88
C MET A 108 18.85 -0.58 10.79
N VAL A 109 18.41 0.30 11.70
CA VAL A 109 17.25 0.03 12.57
C VAL A 109 15.98 -0.10 11.72
N ASN A 110 15.73 0.84 10.81
CA ASN A 110 14.56 0.78 9.93
C ASN A 110 14.59 -0.47 9.05
N PHE A 111 15.74 -0.81 8.47
CA PHE A 111 15.90 -2.00 7.66
C PHE A 111 15.58 -3.27 8.45
N SER A 112 16.05 -3.35 9.70
CA SER A 112 15.79 -4.50 10.57
C SER A 112 14.31 -4.62 10.93
N LEU A 113 13.63 -3.51 11.20
CA LEU A 113 12.19 -3.49 11.46
C LEU A 113 11.39 -3.89 10.21
N CYS A 114 11.73 -3.34 9.03
CA CYS A 114 11.11 -3.72 7.77
C CYS A 114 11.33 -5.20 7.43
N TRP A 115 12.50 -5.76 7.77
CA TRP A 115 12.76 -7.18 7.59
C TRP A 115 11.81 -8.05 8.43
N ILE A 116 11.56 -7.66 9.69
CA ILE A 116 10.62 -8.38 10.56
C ILE A 116 9.20 -8.31 10.00
N LEU A 117 8.82 -7.17 9.40
CA LEU A 117 7.51 -6.93 8.82
C LEU A 117 7.26 -7.66 7.50
N ASN A 118 8.27 -7.77 6.63
CA ASN A 118 8.08 -8.28 5.27
C ASN A 118 7.80 -9.79 5.17
N GLY A 119 7.92 -10.55 6.26
CA GLY A 119 7.74 -12.00 6.24
C GLY A 119 8.72 -12.71 5.28
N SER A 120 8.63 -14.03 5.18
CA SER A 120 9.50 -14.83 4.31
C SER A 120 8.84 -15.24 2.98
N GLU A 121 7.52 -15.08 2.87
CA GLU A 121 6.74 -15.55 1.72
C GLU A 121 6.21 -14.37 0.91
N LEU A 122 6.51 -14.39 -0.39
CA LEU A 122 6.11 -13.37 -1.35
C LEU A 122 4.73 -13.66 -1.98
N THR A 123 4.21 -14.87 -1.83
CA THR A 123 3.00 -15.32 -2.52
C THR A 123 2.17 -16.20 -1.58
N TYR A 124 0.94 -15.77 -1.33
CA TYR A 124 -0.03 -16.52 -0.54
C TYR A 124 -1.07 -17.13 -1.49
N ALA A 125 -1.25 -18.44 -1.42
CA ALA A 125 -2.35 -19.11 -2.10
C ALA A 125 -3.60 -19.07 -1.21
N SER A 126 -4.76 -18.80 -1.81
CA SER A 126 -6.02 -18.89 -1.10
C SER A 126 -6.23 -20.31 -0.59
N ASP A 127 -6.68 -20.41 0.66
CA ASP A 127 -6.97 -21.70 1.29
C ASP A 127 -8.08 -22.44 0.52
N GLU A 128 -7.90 -23.75 0.33
CA GLU A 128 -8.79 -24.60 -0.47
C GLU A 128 -10.22 -24.62 0.09
N GLN A 129 -10.38 -24.35 1.38
CA GLN A 129 -11.69 -24.23 2.03
C GLN A 129 -12.51 -23.01 1.52
N TYR A 130 -11.83 -21.94 1.09
CA TYR A 130 -12.47 -20.71 0.61
C TYR A 130 -12.41 -20.57 -0.92
N ALA A 131 -11.40 -21.15 -1.57
CA ALA A 131 -11.20 -21.11 -3.02
C ALA A 131 -10.87 -22.50 -3.58
N GLN A 132 -11.91 -23.29 -3.85
CA GLN A 132 -11.74 -24.61 -4.46
C GLN A 132 -11.29 -24.49 -5.92
N LYS A 133 -10.15 -25.11 -6.25
CA LYS A 133 -9.65 -25.22 -7.62
C LYS A 133 -10.57 -26.16 -8.43
N LYS A 134 -11.57 -25.59 -9.10
CA LYS A 134 -12.39 -26.33 -10.06
C LYS A 134 -11.67 -26.42 -11.39
N ALA A 135 -11.61 -27.62 -11.98
CA ALA A 135 -10.98 -27.85 -13.29
C ALA A 135 -11.58 -26.97 -14.40
N GLU A 136 -12.86 -26.61 -14.28
CA GLU A 136 -13.58 -25.72 -15.21
C GLU A 136 -13.02 -24.29 -15.22
N HIS A 137 -12.43 -23.81 -14.11
CA HIS A 137 -11.89 -22.45 -13.96
C HIS A 137 -10.37 -22.42 -13.87
N ALA A 138 -9.68 -23.49 -14.30
CA ALA A 138 -8.22 -23.55 -14.27
C ALA A 138 -7.53 -22.47 -15.14
N HIS A 139 -8.27 -21.89 -16.08
CA HIS A 139 -7.82 -20.80 -16.95
C HIS A 139 -8.00 -19.40 -16.33
N GLU A 140 -8.66 -19.28 -15.17
CA GLU A 140 -8.93 -18.00 -14.50
C GLU A 140 -8.26 -17.99 -13.13
N GLN A 141 -7.04 -17.48 -13.08
CA GLN A 141 -6.34 -17.21 -11.82
C GLN A 141 -6.39 -15.72 -11.51
N TRP A 142 -6.87 -15.38 -10.32
CA TRP A 142 -6.93 -13.99 -9.85
C TRP A 142 -5.75 -13.75 -8.92
N LEU A 143 -4.80 -12.93 -9.39
CA LEU A 143 -3.66 -12.51 -8.59
C LEU A 143 -4.01 -11.19 -7.91
N PHE A 144 -3.91 -11.18 -6.58
CA PHE A 144 -4.04 -9.95 -5.81
C PHE A 144 -2.65 -9.44 -5.49
N LEU A 145 -2.24 -8.35 -6.15
CA LEU A 145 -0.96 -7.69 -5.88
C LEU A 145 -1.23 -6.30 -5.31
N ASN A 146 -0.85 -6.06 -4.06
CA ASN A 146 -1.01 -4.77 -3.37
C ASN A 146 -2.44 -4.20 -3.44
N GLY A 147 -3.45 -5.05 -3.28
CA GLY A 147 -4.87 -4.64 -3.32
C GLY A 147 -5.46 -4.42 -4.72
N VAL A 148 -4.67 -4.64 -5.78
CA VAL A 148 -5.17 -4.65 -7.16
C VAL A 148 -5.39 -6.10 -7.59
N CYS A 149 -6.64 -6.43 -7.91
CA CYS A 149 -7.00 -7.70 -8.53
C CYS A 149 -6.61 -7.64 -10.01
N VAL A 150 -5.63 -8.44 -10.41
CA VAL A 150 -5.23 -8.60 -11.81
C VAL A 150 -5.61 -10.03 -12.21
N GLY A 151 -6.47 -10.15 -13.22
CA GLY A 151 -6.73 -11.44 -13.85
C GLY A 151 -5.47 -11.90 -14.60
N TYR A 152 -5.12 -13.17 -14.44
CA TYR A 152 -4.01 -13.76 -15.18
C TYR A 152 -4.37 -13.86 -16.67
N ASP A 153 -3.54 -13.23 -17.51
CA ASP A 153 -3.47 -13.46 -18.95
C ASP A 153 -2.07 -14.08 -19.22
N PRO A 154 -1.91 -15.15 -20.02
CA PRO A 154 -0.68 -15.95 -20.10
C PRO A 154 0.62 -15.22 -20.49
N CYS A 155 0.55 -13.93 -20.82
CA CYS A 155 1.71 -13.10 -21.12
C CYS A 155 2.51 -12.62 -19.89
N LEU A 156 1.97 -12.75 -18.66
CA LEU A 156 2.63 -12.22 -17.45
C LEU A 156 3.81 -13.06 -16.95
N ASP A 157 3.96 -14.31 -17.42
CA ASP A 157 5.11 -15.16 -17.09
C ASP A 157 6.45 -14.61 -17.62
N PHE A 158 6.40 -13.69 -18.60
CA PHE A 158 7.60 -13.06 -19.15
C PHE A 158 8.32 -12.12 -18.16
N PHE A 159 7.61 -11.59 -17.16
CA PHE A 159 8.18 -10.67 -16.16
C PHE A 159 8.68 -11.36 -14.88
N SER A 160 8.34 -12.63 -14.65
CA SER A 160 8.76 -13.35 -13.42
C SER A 160 10.10 -14.10 -13.55
N GLY A 161 10.76 -14.04 -14.71
CA GLY A 161 12.13 -14.55 -14.87
C GLY A 161 12.28 -16.07 -14.64
N ARG A 162 11.20 -16.85 -14.70
CA ARG A 162 11.26 -18.31 -14.70
C ARG A 162 11.01 -18.82 -16.12
N CYS A 163 12.10 -19.03 -16.84
CA CYS A 163 12.18 -20.09 -17.85
C CYS A 163 12.36 -21.44 -17.14
#